data_AF-A0A4Q5QVC8-F1
#
_entry.id   AF-A0A4Q5QVC8-F1
#
_cell.length_a   1.000
_cell.length_b   1.000
_cell.length_c   1.000
_cell.angle_alpha   90.00
_cell.angle_beta   90.00
_cell.angle_gamma   90.00
#
_symmetry.space_group_name_H-M   'P 1'
#
loop_
_entity.id
_entity.type
_entity.pdbx_description
1 polymer ?
#
loop_
_entity_poly.entity_id
_entity_poly.type
_entity_poly.pdbx_seq_one_letter_code
_entity_poly.pdbx_strand_id
1 'polypeptide(L)' 'MGILAAIQINAQAPYQNAALTSEERAKDLLTRLTLEEKASLMFDQSPAIPRLGIKKFNWWSEALHGLASNDNVTVFPEP' A
#
# COMPACT_ATOMS: atom_id res chain seq x y z
N MET A 1 44.08 -10.25 9.97
CA MET A 1 42.73 -10.83 10.05
C MET A 1 41.72 -9.73 9.71
N GLY A 2 41.47 -9.50 8.42
CA GLY A 2 40.53 -8.48 7.95
C GLY A 2 39.14 -9.09 7.85
N ILE A 3 38.19 -8.53 8.58
CA ILE A 3 36.78 -8.94 8.54
C ILE A 3 36.20 -8.42 7.22
N LEU A 4 35.98 -9.31 6.26
CA LEU A 4 35.15 -9.04 5.09
C LEU A 4 33.71 -8.86 5.57
N ALA A 5 33.22 -7.62 5.62
CA ALA A 5 31.81 -7.35 5.83
C ALA A 5 31.04 -7.83 4.59
N ALA A 6 30.24 -8.90 4.76
CA ALA A 6 29.32 -9.34 3.75
C ALA A 6 28.21 -8.29 3.59
N ILE A 7 28.30 -7.49 2.53
CA ILE A 7 27.18 -6.79 1.93
C ILE A 7 26.03 -7.77 1.67
N GLN A 8 25.00 -7.71 2.53
CA GLN A 8 23.74 -8.38 2.25
C GLN A 8 23.04 -7.68 1.09
N ILE A 9 23.05 -8.30 -0.07
CA ILE A 9 22.20 -7.90 -1.18
C ILE A 9 20.78 -8.38 -0.82
N ASN A 10 19.99 -7.53 -0.16
CA ASN A 10 18.56 -7.79 -0.04
C ASN A 10 17.96 -7.68 -1.44
N ALA A 11 17.62 -8.82 -2.04
CA ALA A 11 16.88 -8.83 -3.29
C ALA A 11 15.53 -8.14 -3.07
N GLN A 12 15.27 -7.07 -3.82
CA GLN A 12 14.00 -6.35 -3.82
C GLN A 12 12.88 -7.35 -4.15
N ALA A 13 11.87 -7.48 -3.29
CA ALA A 13 10.74 -8.36 -3.57
C ALA A 13 9.98 -7.87 -4.82
N PRO A 14 9.41 -8.76 -5.67
CA PRO A 14 8.73 -8.36 -6.90
C PRO A 14 7.65 -7.30 -6.69
N TYR A 15 6.85 -7.36 -5.61
CA TYR A 15 5.84 -6.33 -5.32
C TYR A 15 6.42 -4.90 -5.15
N GLN A 16 7.71 -4.78 -4.81
CA GLN A 16 8.43 -3.52 -4.66
C GLN A 16 9.24 -3.12 -5.90
N ASN A 17 9.18 -3.89 -6.99
CA ASN A 17 9.88 -3.59 -8.25
C ASN A 17 9.00 -2.70 -9.14
N ALA A 18 9.41 -1.45 -9.35
CA ALA A 18 8.68 -0.48 -10.17
C ALA A 18 8.72 -0.79 -11.69
N ALA A 19 9.59 -1.70 -12.14
CA ALA A 19 9.65 -2.13 -13.54
C ALA A 19 8.57 -3.17 -13.91
N LEU A 20 7.92 -3.79 -12.92
CA LEU A 20 6.81 -4.74 -13.13
C LEU A 20 5.46 -4.00 -13.16
N THR A 21 4.48 -4.61 -13.81
CA THR A 21 3.11 -4.08 -13.85
C THR A 21 2.47 -4.10 -12.45
N SER A 22 1.45 -3.26 -12.24
CA SER A 22 0.69 -3.25 -10.99
C SER A 22 0.07 -4.61 -10.67
N GLU A 23 -0.37 -5.36 -11.69
CA GLU A 23 -0.98 -6.69 -11.52
C GLU A 23 0.05 -7.73 -11.04
N GLU A 24 1.23 -7.80 -11.68
CA GLU A 24 2.31 -8.70 -11.27
C GLU A 24 2.73 -8.43 -9.83
N ARG A 25 2.86 -7.14 -9.47
CA ARG A 25 3.22 -6.70 -8.13
C ARG A 25 2.14 -7.06 -7.11
N ALA A 26 0.87 -6.86 -7.45
CA ALA A 26 -0.25 -7.22 -6.58
C ALA A 26 -0.33 -8.74 -6.37
N LYS A 27 -0.12 -9.53 -7.43
CA LYS A 27 -0.12 -11.00 -7.35
C LYS A 27 0.97 -11.52 -6.41
N ASP A 28 2.20 -11.00 -6.51
CA ASP A 28 3.28 -11.34 -5.58
C ASP A 28 2.97 -10.87 -4.14
N LEU A 29 2.37 -9.69 -3.95
CA LEU A 29 2.00 -9.23 -2.61
C LEU A 29 0.94 -10.13 -1.96
N LEU A 30 -0.06 -10.56 -2.74
CA LEU A 30 -1.17 -11.41 -2.27
C LEU A 30 -0.72 -12.81 -1.85
N THR A 31 0.36 -13.37 -2.42
CA THR A 31 0.91 -14.66 -1.98
C THR A 31 1.68 -14.54 -0.67
N ARG A 32 2.15 -13.34 -0.32
CA ARG A 32 2.93 -13.08 0.89
C ARG A 32 2.06 -12.81 2.11
N LEU A 33 0.80 -12.38 1.93
CA LEU A 33 -0.16 -12.13 3.00
C LEU A 33 -0.71 -13.44 3.59
N THR A 34 -0.83 -13.47 4.92
CA THR A 34 -1.62 -14.46 5.64
C THR A 34 -3.11 -14.28 5.37
N LEU A 35 -3.92 -15.28 5.73
CA LEU A 35 -5.37 -15.18 5.55
C LEU A 35 -5.96 -14.08 6.45
N GLU A 36 -5.47 -13.96 7.66
CA GLU A 36 -5.87 -12.98 8.66
C GLU A 36 -5.54 -11.55 8.17
N GLU A 37 -4.34 -11.36 7.64
CA GLU A 37 -3.95 -10.08 7.03
C GLU A 37 -4.83 -9.75 5.83
N LYS A 38 -5.14 -10.71 4.95
CA LYS A 38 -6.06 -10.48 3.82
C LYS A 38 -7.43 -10.02 4.31
N ALA A 39 -8.00 -10.72 5.28
CA ALA A 39 -9.28 -10.36 5.86
C ALA A 39 -9.25 -8.96 6.49
N SER A 40 -8.14 -8.59 7.14
CA SER A 40 -7.96 -7.26 7.72
C SER A 40 -7.93 -6.13 6.69
N LEU A 41 -7.70 -6.43 5.41
CA LEU A 41 -7.67 -5.45 4.31
C LEU A 41 -9.00 -5.37 3.53
N MET A 42 -10.05 -6.07 3.96
CA MET A 42 -11.34 -6.14 3.24
C MET A 42 -12.34 -5.04 3.64
N PHE A 43 -11.87 -3.92 4.20
CA PHE A 43 -12.70 -2.77 4.53
C PHE A 43 -11.96 -1.45 4.27
N ASP A 44 -12.69 -0.35 4.30
CA ASP A 44 -12.19 1.01 4.01
C ASP A 44 -10.98 1.36 4.87
N GLN A 45 -11.12 1.28 6.19
CA GLN A 45 -10.09 1.63 7.17
C GLN A 45 -9.07 0.50 7.40
N SER A 46 -8.37 0.11 6.35
CA SER A 46 -7.37 -0.95 6.39
C SER A 46 -6.18 -0.63 7.31
N PRO A 47 -5.81 -1.54 8.23
CA PRO A 47 -4.67 -1.37 9.12
C PRO A 47 -3.33 -1.48 8.37
N ALA A 48 -2.25 -1.06 9.03
CA ALA A 48 -0.90 -1.27 8.49
C ALA A 48 -0.48 -2.74 8.62
N ILE A 49 0.36 -3.22 7.70
CA ILE A 49 1.07 -4.50 7.79
C ILE A 49 2.58 -4.22 7.69
N PRO A 50 3.25 -3.90 8.82
CA PRO A 50 4.62 -3.42 8.82
C PRO A 50 5.64 -4.40 8.20
N ARG A 51 5.45 -5.72 8.36
CA ARG A 51 6.40 -6.71 7.79
C ARG A 51 6.45 -6.70 6.26
N LEU A 52 5.39 -6.21 5.61
CA LEU A 52 5.28 -6.07 4.16
C LEU A 52 5.37 -4.61 3.72
N GLY A 53 5.67 -3.67 4.64
CA GLY A 53 5.73 -2.24 4.34
C GLY A 53 4.39 -1.63 3.93
N ILE A 54 3.26 -2.29 4.17
CA ILE A 54 1.93 -1.75 3.89
C ILE A 54 1.60 -0.75 5.00
N LYS A 55 1.37 0.50 4.61
CA LYS A 55 0.92 1.55 5.53
C LYS A 55 -0.59 1.40 5.79
N LYS A 56 -1.05 1.95 6.92
CA LYS A 56 -2.49 2.15 7.13
C LYS A 56 -3.04 2.95 5.95
N PHE A 57 -4.14 2.52 5.37
CA PHE A 57 -4.78 3.24 4.27
C PHE A 57 -6.30 3.26 4.48
N ASN A 58 -6.90 4.38 4.09
CA ASN A 58 -8.35 4.49 3.94
C ASN A 58 -8.65 4.79 2.48
N TRP A 59 -9.36 3.90 1.80
CA TRP A 59 -9.69 4.07 0.40
C TRP A 59 -11.05 4.76 0.16
N TRP A 60 -11.92 4.82 1.16
CA TRP A 60 -13.15 5.60 1.05
C TRP A 60 -12.80 7.08 1.09
N SER A 61 -12.96 7.74 -0.05
CA SER A 61 -12.87 9.18 -0.20
C SER A 61 -14.04 9.67 -1.07
N GLU A 62 -14.46 10.90 -0.85
CA GLU A 62 -15.60 11.49 -1.54
C GLU A 62 -15.23 12.84 -2.13
N ALA A 63 -15.62 13.05 -3.39
CA ALA A 63 -15.28 14.26 -4.15
C ALA A 63 -16.37 14.69 -5.15
N LEU A 64 -17.64 14.45 -4.86
CA LEU A 64 -18.76 14.63 -5.81
C LEU A 64 -18.79 16.05 -6.43
N HIS A 65 -18.67 17.08 -5.59
CA HIS A 65 -18.65 18.48 -6.02
C HIS A 65 -17.58 19.28 -5.25
N GLY A 66 -16.45 18.64 -4.99
CA GLY A 66 -15.40 19.13 -4.08
C GLY A 66 -15.03 18.05 -3.07
N LEU A 67 -13.81 18.12 -2.53
CA LEU A 67 -13.30 17.13 -1.58
C LEU A 67 -14.11 17.18 -0.28
N ALA A 68 -14.83 16.12 0.05
CA ALA A 68 -15.66 16.08 1.25
C ALA A 68 -14.81 15.93 2.53
N SER A 69 -15.39 16.32 3.67
CA SER A 69 -14.81 16.12 5.02
C SER A 69 -13.40 16.70 5.22
N ASN A 70 -13.06 17.76 4.48
CA ASN A 70 -11.78 18.46 4.58
C ASN A 70 -12.02 19.98 4.63
N ASP A 71 -11.21 20.69 5.41
CA ASP A 71 -11.27 22.14 5.51
C ASP A 71 -10.51 22.82 4.35
N ASN A 72 -10.95 24.02 3.96
CA ASN A 72 -10.27 24.87 2.96
C ASN A 72 -10.09 24.22 1.57
N VAL A 73 -11.19 23.65 1.06
CA VAL A 73 -11.26 22.98 -0.25
C VAL A 73 -12.25 23.69 -1.16
N THR A 74 -12.01 23.63 -2.48
CA THR A 74 -12.96 24.19 -3.47
C THR A 74 -14.25 23.38 -3.50
N VAL A 75 -15.39 24.07 -3.43
CA VAL A 75 -16.74 23.50 -3.54
C VAL A 75 -17.40 24.00 -4.83
N PHE A 76 -17.79 23.07 -5.70
CA PHE A 76 -18.51 23.31 -6.95
C PHE A 76 -20.03 23.13 -6.76
N PRO A 77 -20.87 23.60 -7.69
CA PRO A 77 -22.30 23.27 -7.72
C PRO A 77 -22.56 21.76 -7.82
N GLU A 78 -23.72 21.32 -7.34
CA GLU A 78 -24.14 19.91 -7.43
C GLU A 78 -24.36 19.43 -8.88
N PRO A 79 -24.10 18.15 -9.21
CA PRO A 79 -24.28 17.58 -10.55
C PRO A 79 -25.72 17.48 -11.04
#